data_AF-A0A968LSF5-F1
#
_entry.id   AF-A0A968LSF5-F1
#
_cell.length_a   1.000
_cell.length_b   1.000
_cell.length_c   1.000
_cell.angle_alpha   90.00
_cell.angle_beta   90.00
_cell.angle_gamma   90.00
#
_symmetry.space_group_name_H-M   'P 1'
#
loop_
_entity.id
_entity.type
_entity.pdbx_description
1 polymer ?
#
loop_
_entity_poly.entity_id
_entity_poly.type
_entity_poly.pdbx_seq_one_letter_code
_entity_poly.pdbx_strand_id
1 'polypeptide(L)'
;MNDRSFLTNEEKFLTALVPAYQTTEDDLVWGLTTSERPTFWFYVPYTLTPKYGIEFVLKDDRGNYVYKIKFPGSGTPPGIVSIRLPPTVFLETNKDYTWYFLLYCGARSPDNYINGFIRRVERPNLEKQLLSATPRERVILYAEQGIWYDALSELAKSGRDRRDNDKLDLDWTSLLESVGLERLIGKPFSPCCSLEDGVSFVQTGVLLAFHLVATCVQHERKWFL
;
A
#
# COMPACT_ATOMS: atom_id res chain seq x y z
N MET A 1 35.24 -7.30 -8.44
CA MET A 1 34.75 -5.91 -8.27
C MET A 1 33.24 -5.97 -8.28
N ASN A 2 32.63 -6.12 -7.10
CA ASN A 2 31.17 -6.20 -6.96
C ASN A 2 30.63 -4.78 -6.87
N ASP A 3 29.90 -4.38 -7.88
CA ASP A 3 29.25 -3.08 -7.98
C ASP A 3 28.10 -2.99 -6.97
N ARG A 4 28.37 -2.34 -5.82
CA ARG A 4 27.37 -2.03 -4.79
C ARG A 4 26.53 -0.80 -5.12
N SER A 5 26.63 -0.22 -6.33
CA SER A 5 25.89 0.99 -6.69
C SER A 5 24.42 0.75 -7.05
N PHE A 6 24.02 -0.48 -7.40
CA PHE A 6 22.63 -0.81 -7.78
C PHE A 6 21.65 -0.88 -6.58
N LEU A 7 22.12 -1.15 -5.37
CA LEU A 7 21.23 -1.36 -4.20
C LEU A 7 20.74 -0.07 -3.51
N THR A 8 21.20 1.10 -3.92
CA THR A 8 20.83 2.37 -3.24
C THR A 8 19.72 3.15 -3.92
N ASN A 9 19.26 2.72 -5.11
CA ASN A 9 18.26 3.46 -5.87
C ASN A 9 16.83 2.92 -5.65
N GLU A 10 16.65 1.64 -5.28
CA GLU A 10 15.32 1.05 -5.17
C GLU A 10 14.53 1.45 -3.93
N GLU A 11 15.20 1.88 -2.85
CA GLU A 11 14.54 2.39 -1.64
C GLU A 11 13.76 3.70 -1.87
N LYS A 12 13.93 4.34 -3.03
CA LYS A 12 13.35 5.64 -3.35
C LYS A 12 12.08 5.55 -4.20
N PHE A 13 11.56 4.34 -4.47
CA PHE A 13 10.37 4.18 -5.30
C PHE A 13 9.10 3.93 -4.50
N LEU A 14 8.02 4.53 -4.97
CA LEU A 14 6.66 4.19 -4.59
C LEU A 14 6.46 2.70 -4.82
N THR A 15 6.02 1.96 -3.79
CA THR A 15 5.94 0.49 -3.87
C THR A 15 4.61 0.01 -3.31
N ALA A 16 3.93 -0.90 -4.01
CA ALA A 16 2.79 -1.62 -3.44
C ALA A 16 3.30 -2.83 -2.66
N LEU A 17 2.73 -3.07 -1.48
CA LEU A 17 3.00 -4.29 -0.72
C LEU A 17 2.08 -5.40 -1.25
N VAL A 18 2.26 -5.74 -2.53
CA VAL A 18 1.48 -6.74 -3.28
C VAL A 18 2.46 -7.52 -4.15
N PRO A 19 2.28 -8.84 -4.35
CA PRO A 19 3.17 -9.61 -5.20
C PRO A 19 3.17 -9.05 -6.63
N ALA A 20 4.36 -8.95 -7.21
CA ALA A 20 4.56 -8.63 -8.61
C ALA A 20 5.08 -9.87 -9.34
N TYR A 21 4.45 -10.18 -10.47
CA TYR A 21 4.81 -11.32 -11.31
C TYR A 21 5.32 -10.81 -12.65
N GLN A 22 6.53 -11.20 -13.04
CA GLN A 22 7.08 -10.82 -14.34
C GLN A 22 6.25 -11.47 -15.45
N THR A 23 5.79 -10.68 -16.42
CA THR A 23 5.17 -11.19 -17.65
C THR A 23 6.01 -10.80 -18.87
N THR A 24 5.60 -11.26 -20.05
CA THR A 24 6.29 -10.94 -21.31
C THR A 24 6.16 -9.48 -21.73
N GLU A 25 5.18 -8.76 -21.19
CA GLU A 25 4.87 -7.39 -21.59
C GLU A 25 5.13 -6.38 -20.46
N ASP A 26 4.79 -6.71 -19.20
CA ASP A 26 4.99 -5.85 -18.02
C ASP A 26 4.95 -6.66 -16.70
N ASP A 27 5.30 -6.03 -15.57
CA ASP A 27 5.08 -6.63 -14.24
C ASP A 27 3.57 -6.62 -13.88
N LEU A 28 3.02 -7.80 -13.59
CA LEU A 28 1.66 -7.98 -13.11
C LEU A 28 1.61 -7.89 -11.59
N VAL A 29 1.08 -6.79 -11.05
CA VAL A 29 0.80 -6.65 -9.61
C VAL A 29 -0.61 -7.12 -9.32
N TRP A 30 -0.77 -8.21 -8.55
CA TRP A 30 -2.09 -8.81 -8.30
C TRP A 30 -2.18 -9.58 -6.97
N GLY A 31 -3.39 -9.67 -6.40
CA GLY A 31 -3.67 -10.53 -5.26
C GLY A 31 -5.16 -10.77 -5.00
N LEU A 32 -5.45 -11.74 -4.12
CA LEU A 32 -6.80 -12.09 -3.71
C LEU A 32 -7.15 -11.50 -2.33
N THR A 33 -8.44 -11.23 -2.12
CA THR A 33 -8.99 -10.89 -0.80
C THR A 33 -10.27 -11.69 -0.51
N THR A 34 -10.52 -12.00 0.76
CA THR A 34 -11.86 -12.46 1.20
C THR A 34 -12.74 -11.32 1.72
N SER A 35 -12.12 -10.19 2.06
CA SER A 35 -12.81 -9.02 2.60
C SER A 35 -13.64 -8.30 1.54
N GLU A 36 -14.89 -7.94 1.89
CA GLU A 36 -15.68 -6.98 1.11
C GLU A 36 -15.04 -5.58 1.09
N ARG A 37 -14.20 -5.26 2.08
CA ARG A 37 -13.55 -3.97 2.28
C ARG A 37 -12.08 -4.19 2.59
N PRO A 38 -11.28 -4.53 1.58
CA PRO A 38 -9.86 -4.77 1.77
C PRO A 38 -9.13 -3.49 2.23
N THR A 39 -7.94 -3.71 2.78
CA THR A 39 -6.98 -2.63 3.04
C THR A 39 -5.83 -2.77 2.05
N PHE A 40 -5.50 -1.67 1.39
CA PHE A 40 -4.38 -1.58 0.46
C PHE A 40 -3.17 -1.00 1.18
N TRP A 41 -1.98 -1.53 0.91
CA TRP A 41 -0.75 -1.19 1.62
C TRP A 41 0.31 -0.74 0.64
N PHE A 42 0.93 0.41 0.93
CA PHE A 42 1.92 1.04 0.07
C PHE A 42 3.10 1.55 0.89
N TYR A 43 4.30 1.53 0.33
CA TYR A 43 5.44 2.26 0.85
C TYR A 43 5.59 3.58 0.08
N VAL A 44 5.60 4.68 0.84
CA VAL A 44 5.81 6.04 0.34
C VAL A 44 7.20 6.50 0.79
N PRO A 45 8.15 6.71 -0.13
CA PRO A 45 9.53 7.08 0.20
C PRO A 45 9.72 8.58 0.45
N TYR A 46 8.65 9.38 0.44
CA TYR A 46 8.70 10.84 0.54
C TYR A 46 7.80 11.36 1.65
N THR A 47 8.17 12.52 2.21
CA THR A 47 7.31 13.26 3.13
C THR A 47 6.12 13.82 2.38
N LEU A 48 4.90 13.47 2.78
CA LEU A 48 3.70 14.06 2.19
C LEU A 48 3.46 15.44 2.78
N THR A 49 3.26 16.42 1.92
CA THR A 49 2.98 17.83 2.28
C THR A 49 1.76 18.32 1.53
N PRO A 50 1.23 19.54 1.82
CA PRO A 50 0.10 20.06 1.05
C PRO A 50 0.41 20.21 -0.44
N LYS A 51 1.70 20.34 -0.81
CA LYS A 51 2.18 20.33 -2.19
C LYS A 51 2.37 18.91 -2.74
N TYR A 52 2.70 17.96 -1.87
CA TYR A 52 3.04 16.58 -2.21
C TYR A 52 2.03 15.60 -1.61
N GLY A 53 0.92 15.40 -2.32
CA GLY A 53 -0.18 14.54 -1.90
C GLY A 53 -0.23 13.23 -2.68
N ILE A 54 -1.11 12.34 -2.23
CA ILE A 54 -1.39 11.06 -2.90
C ILE A 54 -2.86 10.97 -3.30
N GLU A 55 -3.16 10.15 -4.28
CA GLU A 55 -4.50 9.80 -4.69
C GLU A 55 -4.63 8.29 -4.83
N PHE A 56 -5.75 7.77 -4.38
CA PHE A 56 -6.14 6.38 -4.59
C PHE A 56 -7.37 6.33 -5.47
N VAL A 57 -7.33 5.47 -6.48
CA VAL A 57 -8.43 5.23 -7.41
C VAL A 57 -8.68 3.73 -7.45
N LEU A 58 -9.94 3.33 -7.36
CA LEU A 58 -10.41 1.97 -7.60
C LEU A 58 -11.40 1.99 -8.75
N LYS A 59 -11.19 1.10 -9.72
CA LYS A 59 -12.06 0.90 -10.87
C LYS A 59 -12.56 -0.54 -10.93
N ASP A 60 -13.75 -0.74 -11.48
CA ASP A 60 -14.26 -2.07 -11.80
C ASP A 60 -13.63 -2.63 -13.10
N ASP A 61 -13.98 -3.88 -13.42
CA ASP A 61 -13.60 -4.61 -14.63
C ASP A 61 -14.02 -3.94 -15.95
N ARG A 62 -14.93 -2.97 -15.91
CA ARG A 62 -15.35 -2.15 -17.06
C ARG A 62 -14.66 -0.79 -17.11
N GLY A 63 -13.76 -0.51 -16.17
CA GLY A 63 -13.05 0.75 -16.06
C GLY A 63 -13.86 1.89 -15.42
N ASN A 64 -15.02 1.61 -14.85
CA ASN A 64 -15.83 2.61 -14.14
C ASN A 64 -15.20 2.92 -12.78
N TYR A 65 -15.27 4.19 -12.36
CA TYR A 65 -14.83 4.58 -11.03
C TYR A 65 -15.74 3.99 -9.95
N VAL A 66 -15.15 3.19 -9.07
CA VAL A 66 -15.81 2.62 -7.87
C VAL A 66 -15.51 3.48 -6.65
N TYR A 67 -14.26 3.93 -6.53
CA TYR A 67 -13.84 4.80 -5.44
C TYR A 67 -12.67 5.68 -5.86
N LYS A 68 -12.63 6.89 -5.31
CA LYS A 68 -11.56 7.86 -5.56
C LYS A 68 -11.41 8.77 -4.35
N ILE A 69 -10.18 8.91 -3.86
CA ILE A 69 -9.87 9.78 -2.72
C ILE A 69 -8.49 10.40 -2.90
N LYS A 70 -8.36 11.67 -2.51
CA LYS A 70 -7.09 12.39 -2.42
C LYS A 70 -6.75 12.63 -0.96
N PHE A 71 -5.48 12.43 -0.60
CA PHE A 71 -4.95 12.77 0.71
C PHE A 71 -3.93 13.90 0.52
N PRO A 72 -4.27 15.15 0.89
CA PRO A 72 -3.28 16.19 0.98
C PRO A 72 -2.31 15.83 2.11
N GLY A 73 -1.01 15.92 1.88
CA GLY A 73 -0.05 15.62 2.93
C GLY A 73 -0.08 16.68 4.03
N SER A 74 0.14 16.28 5.28
CA SER A 74 0.14 17.15 6.46
C SER A 74 1.49 17.17 7.19
N GLY A 75 2.58 16.89 6.46
CA GLY A 75 3.91 16.64 7.05
C GLY A 75 4.11 15.18 7.44
N THR A 76 3.32 14.27 6.86
CA THR A 76 3.45 12.82 7.04
C THR A 76 4.84 12.35 6.62
N PRO A 77 5.62 11.68 7.50
CA PRO A 77 6.95 11.18 7.14
C PRO A 77 6.89 10.00 6.15
N PRO A 78 8.00 9.69 5.45
CA PRO A 78 8.11 8.47 4.65
C PRO A 78 7.80 7.21 5.46
N GLY A 79 7.16 6.22 4.84
CA GLY A 79 6.82 4.97 5.51
C GLY A 79 5.75 4.16 4.80
N ILE A 80 5.36 3.07 5.46
CA ILE A 80 4.28 2.19 5.04
C ILE A 80 2.95 2.86 5.45
N VAL A 81 2.06 3.03 4.47
CA VAL A 81 0.73 3.62 4.64
C VAL A 81 -0.34 2.60 4.24
N SER A 82 -1.55 2.80 4.77
CA SER A 82 -2.69 1.94 4.49
C SER A 82 -3.89 2.74 4.00
N ILE A 83 -4.61 2.23 3.02
CA ILE A 83 -5.86 2.83 2.53
C ILE A 83 -6.96 1.79 2.67
N ARG A 84 -8.03 2.14 3.37
CA ARG A 84 -9.21 1.30 3.54
C ARG A 84 -10.41 1.91 2.81
N LEU A 85 -11.22 1.08 2.18
CA LEU A 85 -12.46 1.54 1.55
C LEU A 85 -13.46 2.04 2.61
N PRO A 86 -14.23 3.10 2.33
CA PRO A 86 -15.23 3.62 3.26
C PRO A 86 -16.38 2.63 3.44
N PRO A 87 -17.19 2.76 4.52
CA PRO A 87 -18.34 1.89 4.80
C PRO A 87 -19.43 1.86 3.71
N THR A 88 -19.37 2.75 2.71
CA THR A 88 -20.31 2.80 1.58
C THR A 88 -19.82 2.05 0.34
N VAL A 89 -18.55 1.64 0.29
CA VAL A 89 -17.95 0.98 -0.89
C VAL A 89 -17.49 -0.43 -0.55
N PHE A 90 -17.96 -1.42 -1.30
CA PHE A 90 -17.64 -2.83 -1.13
C PHE A 90 -17.29 -3.47 -2.47
N LEU A 91 -16.41 -4.48 -2.45
CA LEU A 91 -16.08 -5.30 -3.61
C LEU A 91 -17.12 -6.42 -3.76
N GLU A 92 -17.59 -6.64 -4.98
CA GLU A 92 -18.43 -7.76 -5.33
C GLU A 92 -17.60 -9.05 -5.38
N THR A 93 -18.18 -10.17 -4.95
CA THR A 93 -17.51 -11.48 -5.02
C THR A 93 -17.25 -11.85 -6.48
N ASN A 94 -16.07 -12.45 -6.74
CA ASN A 94 -15.61 -12.96 -8.02
C ASN A 94 -15.50 -11.90 -9.12
N LYS A 95 -15.36 -10.63 -8.74
CA LYS A 95 -15.16 -9.51 -9.65
C LYS A 95 -13.75 -8.94 -9.54
N ASP A 96 -13.17 -8.60 -10.68
CA ASP A 96 -11.89 -7.91 -10.76
C ASP A 96 -12.05 -6.42 -10.57
N TYR A 97 -11.07 -5.84 -9.88
CA TYR A 97 -10.93 -4.41 -9.75
C TYR A 97 -9.47 -4.04 -10.02
N THR A 98 -9.27 -2.87 -10.61
CA THR A 98 -7.96 -2.27 -10.78
C THR A 98 -7.84 -1.08 -9.85
N TRP A 99 -6.80 -1.07 -9.03
CA TRP A 99 -6.46 0.08 -8.21
C TRP A 99 -5.27 0.84 -8.81
N TYR A 100 -5.24 2.14 -8.56
CA TYR A 100 -4.13 3.03 -8.88
C TYR A 100 -3.77 3.81 -7.64
N PHE A 101 -2.48 3.95 -7.40
CA PHE A 101 -1.92 4.76 -6.34
C PHE A 101 -0.97 5.79 -6.95
N LEU A 102 -1.35 7.06 -6.84
CA LEU A 102 -0.71 8.16 -7.56
C LEU A 102 -0.07 9.11 -6.56
N LEU A 103 1.15 9.55 -6.87
CA LEU A 103 1.88 10.59 -6.15
C LEU A 103 1.92 11.88 -6.99
N TYR A 104 1.54 12.98 -6.38
CA TYR A 104 1.61 14.31 -6.97
C TYR A 104 2.77 15.08 -6.35
N CYS A 105 3.69 15.59 -7.17
CA CYS A 105 4.83 16.40 -6.75
C CYS A 105 4.64 17.90 -7.11
N GLY A 106 3.46 18.44 -6.83
CA GLY A 106 3.12 19.86 -7.01
C GLY A 106 2.60 20.25 -8.39
N ALA A 107 2.45 19.29 -9.31
CA ALA A 107 1.82 19.48 -10.61
C ALA A 107 0.34 19.05 -10.63
N ARG A 108 -0.39 19.42 -11.69
CA ARG A 108 -1.77 18.94 -11.94
C ARG A 108 -1.83 17.48 -12.36
N SER A 109 -0.75 16.95 -12.94
CA SER A 109 -0.58 15.55 -13.29
C SER A 109 0.24 14.81 -12.24
N PRO A 110 -0.01 13.50 -12.03
CA PRO A 110 0.82 12.70 -11.13
C PRO A 110 2.24 12.54 -11.71
N ASP A 111 3.25 12.61 -10.85
CA ASP A 111 4.66 12.48 -11.25
C ASP A 111 5.09 11.00 -11.23
N ASN A 112 4.46 10.20 -10.37
CA ASN A 112 4.70 8.77 -10.24
C ASN A 112 3.37 8.07 -9.90
N TYR A 113 3.15 6.88 -10.45
CA TYR A 113 2.03 6.04 -10.07
C TYR A 113 2.41 4.57 -10.16
N ILE A 114 1.73 3.77 -9.37
CA ILE A 114 1.72 2.31 -9.43
C ILE A 114 0.28 1.84 -9.48
N ASN A 115 0.06 0.67 -10.06
CA ASN A 115 -1.27 0.08 -10.17
C ASN A 115 -1.19 -1.43 -9.98
N GLY A 116 -2.35 -2.03 -9.77
CA GLY A 116 -2.46 -3.48 -9.67
C GLY A 116 -3.91 -3.91 -9.59
N PHE A 117 -4.08 -5.22 -9.45
CA PHE A 117 -5.36 -5.88 -9.49
C PHE A 117 -5.71 -6.46 -8.12
N ILE A 118 -7.01 -6.50 -7.83
CA ILE A 118 -7.57 -7.19 -6.68
C ILE A 118 -8.84 -7.91 -7.10
N ARG A 119 -9.01 -9.13 -6.61
CA ARG A 119 -10.26 -9.89 -6.75
C ARG A 119 -10.75 -10.33 -5.38
N ARG A 120 -12.02 -10.05 -5.08
CA ARG A 120 -12.67 -10.65 -3.92
C ARG A 120 -13.11 -12.07 -4.26
N VAL A 121 -12.79 -13.03 -3.41
CA VAL A 121 -13.19 -14.43 -3.55
C VAL A 121 -13.92 -14.90 -2.30
N GLU A 122 -14.84 -15.83 -2.49
CA GLU A 122 -15.46 -16.55 -1.38
C GLU A 122 -14.65 -17.79 -1.03
N ARG A 123 -14.42 -18.02 0.26
CA ARG A 123 -13.73 -19.21 0.77
C ARG A 123 -14.50 -19.76 1.98
N PRO A 124 -15.67 -20.40 1.80
CA PRO A 124 -16.52 -20.81 2.91
C PRO A 124 -15.84 -21.74 3.92
N ASN A 125 -14.93 -22.61 3.46
CA ASN A 125 -14.16 -23.48 4.35
C ASN A 125 -13.10 -22.69 5.16
N LEU A 126 -12.45 -21.71 4.53
CA LEU A 126 -11.53 -20.81 5.20
C LEU A 126 -12.26 -19.97 6.25
N GLU A 127 -13.40 -19.38 5.89
CA GLU A 127 -14.22 -18.58 6.80
C GLU A 127 -14.60 -19.34 8.08
N LYS A 128 -14.96 -20.62 7.95
CA LYS A 128 -15.21 -21.48 9.12
C LYS A 128 -13.97 -21.68 9.99
N GLN A 129 -12.80 -21.92 9.39
CA GLN A 129 -11.55 -22.09 10.13
C GLN A 129 -11.13 -20.79 10.84
N LEU A 130 -11.38 -19.63 10.21
CA LEU A 130 -11.02 -18.33 10.76
C LEU A 130 -11.80 -17.96 12.04
N LEU A 131 -13.00 -18.51 12.26
CA LEU A 131 -13.83 -18.21 13.43
C LEU A 131 -13.17 -18.59 14.77
N SER A 132 -12.35 -19.64 14.78
CA SER A 132 -11.65 -20.13 15.97
C SER A 132 -10.14 -19.88 15.94
N ALA A 133 -9.63 -19.28 14.88
CA ALA A 133 -8.20 -19.09 14.67
C ALA A 133 -7.66 -17.89 15.46
N THR A 134 -6.51 -18.08 16.09
CA THR A 134 -5.69 -16.99 16.65
C THR A 134 -5.24 -16.04 15.54
N PRO A 135 -4.85 -14.78 15.86
CA PRO A 135 -4.37 -13.84 14.85
C PRO A 135 -3.26 -14.40 13.95
N ARG A 136 -2.30 -15.13 14.52
CA ARG A 136 -1.22 -15.78 13.78
C ARG A 136 -1.71 -16.90 12.86
N GLU A 137 -2.61 -17.75 13.34
CA GLU A 137 -3.20 -18.82 12.53
C GLU A 137 -4.00 -18.24 11.36
N ARG A 138 -4.72 -17.12 11.56
CA ARG A 138 -5.43 -16.43 10.47
C ARG A 138 -4.47 -16.02 9.36
N VAL A 139 -3.30 -15.47 9.70
CA VAL A 139 -2.26 -15.11 8.72
C VAL A 139 -1.83 -16.33 7.90
N ILE A 140 -1.50 -17.44 8.57
CA ILE A 140 -1.07 -18.69 7.92
C ILE A 140 -2.16 -19.19 6.98
N LEU A 141 -3.41 -19.29 7.46
CA LEU A 141 -4.55 -19.77 6.68
C LEU A 141 -4.82 -18.92 5.44
N TYR A 142 -4.69 -17.58 5.54
CA TYR A 142 -4.79 -16.70 4.38
C TYR A 142 -3.64 -16.89 3.40
N ALA A 143 -2.40 -16.95 3.89
CA ALA A 143 -1.20 -17.10 3.07
C ALA A 143 -1.19 -18.42 2.28
N GLU A 144 -1.53 -19.53 2.92
CA GLU A 144 -1.63 -20.86 2.29
C GLU A 144 -2.66 -20.91 1.15
N GLN A 145 -3.69 -20.06 1.21
CA GLN A 145 -4.73 -19.96 0.17
C GLN A 145 -4.50 -18.84 -0.84
N GLY A 146 -3.35 -18.15 -0.78
CA GLY A 146 -3.02 -17.03 -1.65
C GLY A 146 -3.88 -15.78 -1.42
N ILE A 147 -4.53 -15.66 -0.26
CA ILE A 147 -5.35 -14.49 0.11
C ILE A 147 -4.45 -13.39 0.69
N TRP A 148 -3.65 -12.81 -0.20
CA TRP A 148 -2.56 -11.89 0.13
C TRP A 148 -3.00 -10.66 0.94
N TYR A 149 -4.04 -9.95 0.48
CA TYR A 149 -4.44 -8.68 1.10
C TYR A 149 -4.87 -8.87 2.56
N ASP A 150 -5.54 -9.98 2.87
CA ASP A 150 -6.01 -10.30 4.21
C ASP A 150 -4.83 -10.72 5.09
N ALA A 151 -3.93 -11.59 4.60
CA ALA A 151 -2.73 -12.01 5.34
C ALA A 151 -1.85 -10.82 5.74
N LEU A 152 -1.52 -9.96 4.78
CA LEU A 152 -0.72 -8.76 5.03
C LEU A 152 -1.40 -7.80 5.99
N SER A 153 -2.72 -7.62 5.85
CA SER A 153 -3.49 -6.72 6.72
C SER A 153 -3.58 -7.20 8.15
N GLU A 154 -3.67 -8.51 8.39
CA GLU A 154 -3.63 -9.06 9.75
C GLU A 154 -2.26 -8.81 10.40
N LEU A 155 -1.15 -9.09 9.70
CA LEU A 155 0.20 -8.82 10.22
C LEU A 155 0.44 -7.33 10.47
N ALA A 156 0.07 -6.47 9.53
CA ALA A 156 0.30 -5.03 9.64
C ALA A 156 -0.52 -4.35 10.75
N LYS A 157 -1.69 -4.90 11.11
CA LYS A 157 -2.44 -4.43 12.28
C LYS A 157 -1.71 -4.79 13.58
N SER A 158 -1.23 -6.03 13.70
CA SER A 158 -0.46 -6.46 14.87
C SER A 158 0.88 -5.75 15.00
N GLY A 159 1.48 -5.35 13.87
CA GLY A 159 2.72 -4.57 13.81
C GLY A 159 2.65 -3.17 14.43
N ARG A 160 1.46 -2.56 14.50
CA ARG A 160 1.27 -1.21 15.07
C ARG A 160 1.30 -1.19 16.60
N ASP A 161 1.01 -2.32 17.23
CA ASP A 161 0.95 -2.47 18.70
C ASP A 161 2.15 -3.29 19.24
N ARG A 162 3.29 -3.31 18.51
CA ARG A 162 4.53 -4.07 18.73
C ARG A 162 5.20 -3.90 20.11
N ARG A 163 4.49 -4.27 21.16
CA ARG A 163 5.05 -4.70 22.43
C ARG A 163 5.13 -6.22 22.35
N ASP A 164 6.31 -6.72 22.01
CA ASP A 164 6.79 -8.03 22.47
C ASP A 164 6.21 -9.30 21.77
N ASN A 165 6.17 -9.36 20.43
CA ASN A 165 5.83 -10.61 19.74
C ASN A 165 6.75 -10.94 18.56
N ASP A 166 7.92 -11.50 18.89
CA ASP A 166 8.95 -11.95 17.95
C ASP A 166 8.42 -12.84 16.81
N LYS A 167 7.36 -13.62 17.04
CA LYS A 167 6.82 -14.55 16.03
C LYS A 167 6.10 -13.84 14.89
N LEU A 168 5.29 -12.82 15.18
CA LEU A 168 4.60 -12.06 14.12
C LEU A 168 5.57 -11.19 13.32
N ASP A 169 6.69 -10.81 13.93
CA ASP A 169 7.75 -10.07 13.26
C ASP A 169 8.52 -10.94 12.27
N LEU A 170 8.77 -12.20 12.64
CA LEU A 170 9.26 -13.21 11.72
C LEU A 170 8.26 -13.48 10.60
N ASP A 171 6.97 -13.63 10.90
CA ASP A 171 5.95 -13.86 9.87
C ASP A 171 5.85 -12.67 8.89
N TRP A 172 5.94 -11.42 9.37
CA TRP A 172 6.02 -10.22 8.53
C TRP A 172 7.24 -10.25 7.60
N THR A 173 8.39 -10.58 8.16
CA THR A 173 9.65 -10.69 7.41
C THR A 173 9.54 -11.75 6.32
N SER A 174 9.13 -12.96 6.67
CA SER A 174 8.97 -14.07 5.73
C SER A 174 7.93 -13.79 4.65
N LEU A 175 6.82 -13.13 4.99
CA LEU A 175 5.80 -12.79 4.01
C LEU A 175 6.34 -11.80 2.96
N LEU A 176 7.05 -10.74 3.38
CA LEU A 176 7.63 -9.77 2.44
C LEU A 176 8.76 -10.37 1.59
N GLU A 177 9.64 -11.18 2.19
CA GLU A 177 10.71 -11.89 1.46
C GLU A 177 10.15 -12.82 0.38
N SER A 178 9.01 -13.48 0.64
CA SER A 178 8.41 -14.43 -0.31
C SER A 178 8.00 -13.80 -1.64
N VAL A 179 7.94 -12.47 -1.71
CA VAL A 179 7.51 -11.69 -2.89
C VAL A 179 8.52 -10.62 -3.29
N GLY A 180 9.76 -10.70 -2.80
CA GLY A 180 10.83 -9.76 -3.17
C GLY A 180 10.68 -8.35 -2.56
N LEU A 181 10.02 -8.23 -1.40
CA LEU A 181 9.79 -6.97 -0.69
C LEU A 181 10.67 -6.82 0.57
N GLU A 182 11.76 -7.58 0.68
CA GLU A 182 12.67 -7.60 1.83
C GLU A 182 13.23 -6.22 2.20
N ARG A 183 13.42 -5.32 1.23
CA ARG A 183 13.89 -3.95 1.47
C ARG A 183 12.91 -3.08 2.27
N LEU A 184 11.65 -3.52 2.38
CA LEU A 184 10.63 -2.84 3.16
C LEU A 184 10.60 -3.30 4.62
N ILE A 185 11.35 -4.34 4.98
CA ILE A 185 11.49 -4.80 6.36
C ILE A 185 12.10 -3.68 7.21
N GLY A 186 11.50 -3.43 8.37
CA GLY A 186 11.94 -2.39 9.31
C GLY A 186 11.57 -0.96 8.90
N LYS A 187 10.97 -0.72 7.73
CA LYS A 187 10.44 0.62 7.39
C LYS A 187 9.28 0.96 8.34
N PRO A 188 9.18 2.23 8.80
CA PRO A 188 8.17 2.61 9.78
C PRO A 188 6.77 2.62 9.15
N PHE A 189 5.75 2.37 9.97
CA PHE A 189 4.38 2.73 9.62
C PHE A 189 4.22 4.24 9.77
N SER A 190 3.66 4.88 8.76
CA SER A 190 3.41 6.32 8.77
C SER A 190 1.92 6.57 9.08
N PRO A 191 1.57 7.55 9.93
CA PRO A 191 0.20 7.76 10.44
C PRO A 191 -0.76 8.35 9.40
N CYS A 192 -0.52 8.14 8.10
CA CYS A 192 -1.35 8.68 7.04
C CYS A 192 -2.50 7.77 6.63
N CYS A 193 -3.42 8.49 6.03
CA CYS A 193 -4.35 8.06 4.99
C CYS A 193 -5.58 7.40 5.59
N SER A 194 -5.95 7.87 6.79
CA SER A 194 -7.27 7.64 7.34
C SER A 194 -8.31 8.37 6.49
N LEU A 195 -9.54 7.84 6.45
CA LEU A 195 -10.64 8.46 5.70
C LEU A 195 -10.91 9.90 6.16
N GLU A 196 -10.55 10.24 7.40
CA GLU A 196 -10.65 11.59 7.97
C GLU A 196 -9.63 12.55 7.34
N ASP A 197 -8.43 12.07 7.00
CA ASP A 197 -7.40 12.87 6.33
C ASP A 197 -7.79 13.29 4.90
N GLY A 198 -8.69 12.53 4.26
CA GLY A 198 -9.19 12.83 2.92
C GLY A 198 -10.41 13.74 2.89
N VAL A 199 -11.02 14.03 4.04
CA VAL A 199 -12.09 15.02 4.19
C VAL A 199 -11.44 16.31 4.67
N SER A 200 -11.18 17.25 3.77
CA SER A 200 -10.56 18.53 4.13
C SER A 200 -11.43 19.27 5.16
N PHE A 201 -11.08 19.20 6.44
CA PHE A 201 -11.52 20.20 7.40
C PHE A 201 -10.73 21.47 7.16
N VAL A 202 -11.42 22.52 6.72
CA VAL A 202 -10.89 23.87 6.69
C VAL A 202 -10.78 24.34 8.14
N GLN A 203 -9.61 24.27 8.77
CA GLN A 203 -9.37 25.13 9.94
C GLN A 203 -7.88 25.45 10.21
N THR A 204 -7.61 26.76 10.13
CA THR A 204 -6.58 27.59 10.77
C THR A 204 -5.39 26.94 11.49
N GLY A 205 -4.25 27.05 10.81
CA GLY A 205 -2.88 27.34 11.28
C GLY A 205 -2.47 27.14 12.73
N VAL A 206 -1.39 26.35 12.90
CA VAL A 206 -0.17 26.74 13.65
C VAL A 206 1.03 26.11 12.92
N LEU A 207 2.06 26.91 12.64
CA LEU A 207 3.26 26.50 11.94
C LEU A 207 4.27 25.89 12.95
N LEU A 208 4.58 24.61 12.82
CA LEU A 208 5.77 24.01 13.45
C LEU A 208 6.68 23.49 12.34
N ALA A 209 7.81 24.18 12.16
CA ALA A 209 8.81 23.84 11.17
C ALA A 209 9.71 22.71 11.70
N PHE A 210 9.64 21.54 11.07
CA PHE A 210 10.71 20.55 11.11
C PHE A 210 11.33 20.46 9.71
N HIS A 211 12.60 20.86 9.62
CA HIS A 211 13.39 20.79 8.40
C HIS A 211 14.03 19.40 8.25
N LEU A 212 13.49 18.63 7.31
CA LEU A 212 14.20 17.66 6.48
C LEU A 212 13.28 17.32 5.31
N VAL A 213 13.36 18.13 4.24
CA VAL A 213 12.62 17.91 3.00
C VAL A 213 13.49 17.03 2.11
N ALA A 214 13.17 15.74 2.03
CA ALA A 214 13.55 14.96 0.86
C ALA A 214 12.73 15.50 -0.32
N THR A 215 13.39 16.12 -1.29
CA THR A 215 12.74 16.60 -2.52
C THR A 215 12.30 15.42 -3.36
N CYS A 216 11.02 15.36 -3.72
CA CYS A 216 10.55 14.51 -4.81
C CYS A 216 11.30 14.95 -6.08
N VAL A 217 12.22 14.12 -6.57
CA VAL A 217 12.96 14.42 -7.81
C VAL A 217 12.01 14.13 -8.97
N GLN A 218 11.61 15.18 -9.70
CA GLN A 218 11.00 15.02 -11.02
C GLN A 218 12.01 14.30 -11.91
N HIS A 219 11.72 13.07 -12.31
CA HIS A 219 12.48 12.41 -13.36
C HIS A 219 12.10 13.08 -14.69
N GLU A 220 12.76 14.19 -15.01
CA GLU A 220 12.71 14.76 -16.36
C GLU A 220 13.25 13.71 -17.33
N ARG A 221 12.35 13.09 -18.12
CA ARG A 221 12.77 12.34 -19.31
C ARG A 221 13.39 13.36 -20.28
N LYS A 222 14.70 13.55 -20.20
CA LYS A 222 15.46 14.18 -21.26
C LYS A 222 15.40 13.27 -22.48
N TRP A 223 14.55 13.62 -23.43
CA TRP A 223 14.66 13.15 -24.80
C TRP A 223 16.01 13.63 -25.32
N PHE A 224 16.98 12.72 -25.48
CA PHE A 224 18.12 12.97 -26.35
C PHE A 224 17.61 12.78 -27.78
N LEU A 225 17.65 13.86 -28.56
CA LEU A 225 17.59 13.85 -30.02
C LEU A 225 18.87 13.22 -30.57
#